data_AF-A0A9C8WIE1-F1
#
_entry.id   AF-A0A9C8WIE1-F1
#
_cell.length_a   1.000
_cell.length_b   1.000
_cell.length_c   1.000
_cell.angle_alpha   90.00
_cell.angle_beta   90.00
_cell.angle_gamma   90.00
#
_symmetry.space_group_name_H-M   'P 1'
#
loop_
_entity.id
_entity.type
_entity.pdbx_description
1 polymer ?
#
loop_
_entity_poly.entity_id
_entity_poly.type
_entity_poly.pdbx_seq_one_letter_code
_entity_poly.pdbx_strand_id
1 'polypeptide(L)'
;MERTVPSTASEEIELYLRTIYSLLRSTTEVQLRTLEEVHTGMGSLLHPEARRARPDMSAFIYSFLRLPPCIGEVQSIVLGQSARVFAQHGYPDVERWKLASAPARRRRCFFDGEETLACFIASRSDIEDVIPVLVAYQVEWNKIHLLLQQEASRIKWEEVNTSPAAFSALAEAMGISEEDLSRLRTLWGEEFISRLQNIQKNPRSFRVRLLSGSLSEYRRATYAWWRNIEKSAPSLADRPVYFVSSNTHSVVNLLSGFALRREAELIAYLEETQDPDLQAEWEDIRHRDVPSSAENFLYYLLKKAYRLRGGQALWEAQLAEEAACGITRIPSEHYFEVDAQVIDVAKLRAEWFDPRLGEMDAETLRNSDALILNIDYPLGLAAYNILSQ
;
A
#
# COMPACT_ATOMS: atom_id res chain seq x y z
N MET A 1 -4.71 -28.81 32.90
CA MET A 1 -3.89 -27.60 32.71
C MET A 1 -4.54 -26.85 31.56
N GLU A 2 -5.51 -25.98 31.87
CA GLU A 2 -6.15 -25.13 30.85
C GLU A 2 -5.06 -24.25 30.24
N ARG A 3 -4.79 -24.46 28.95
CA ARG A 3 -3.98 -23.54 28.17
C ARG A 3 -4.84 -22.31 27.89
N THR A 4 -4.82 -21.35 28.81
CA THR A 4 -5.26 -20.00 28.49
C THR A 4 -4.35 -19.46 27.40
N VAL A 5 -4.94 -19.12 26.25
CA VAL A 5 -4.27 -18.34 25.21
C VAL A 5 -3.77 -17.05 25.88
N PRO A 6 -2.50 -16.64 25.72
CA PRO A 6 -2.03 -15.41 26.32
C PRO A 6 -2.89 -14.24 25.82
N SER A 7 -3.50 -13.46 26.71
CA SER A 7 -4.17 -12.22 26.32
C SER A 7 -3.09 -11.19 25.98
N THR A 8 -2.76 -11.08 24.69
CA THR A 8 -1.68 -10.23 24.18
C THR A 8 -2.06 -8.77 24.00
N ALA A 9 -3.32 -8.38 24.19
CA ALA A 9 -3.76 -7.00 24.12
C ALA A 9 -3.67 -6.37 25.51
N SER A 10 -2.96 -5.24 25.65
CA SER A 10 -3.08 -4.45 26.88
C SER A 10 -4.50 -3.87 26.97
N GLU A 11 -4.97 -3.59 28.19
CA GLU A 11 -6.30 -3.04 28.42
C GLU A 11 -6.55 -1.75 27.61
N GLU A 12 -5.49 -0.98 27.36
CA GLU A 12 -5.53 0.24 26.56
C GLU A 12 -5.76 -0.05 25.07
N ILE A 13 -5.19 -1.12 24.52
CA ILE A 13 -5.46 -1.55 23.14
C ILE A 13 -6.91 -2.01 23.01
N GLU A 14 -7.41 -2.80 23.96
CA GLU A 14 -8.80 -3.25 23.97
C GLU A 14 -9.78 -2.07 24.09
N LEU A 15 -9.46 -1.10 24.95
CA LEU A 15 -10.24 0.14 25.09
C LEU A 15 -10.26 0.92 23.78
N TYR A 16 -9.12 1.06 23.10
CA TYR A 16 -9.01 1.76 21.84
C TYR A 16 -9.88 1.10 20.75
N LEU A 17 -9.74 -0.23 20.57
CA LEU A 17 -10.54 -0.99 19.60
C LEU A 17 -12.04 -0.90 19.91
N ARG A 18 -12.43 -1.06 21.17
CA ARG A 18 -13.83 -0.92 21.61
C ARG A 18 -14.36 0.47 21.30
N THR A 19 -13.55 1.51 21.48
CA THR A 19 -13.94 2.90 21.20
C THR A 19 -14.14 3.11 19.70
N ILE A 20 -13.21 2.65 18.85
CA ILE A 20 -13.35 2.68 17.38
C ILE A 20 -14.66 2.02 16.96
N TYR A 21 -14.88 0.77 17.37
CA TYR A 21 -16.05 0.00 16.94
C TYR A 21 -17.37 0.53 17.53
N SER A 22 -17.32 1.19 18.68
CA SER A 22 -18.49 1.85 19.25
C SER A 22 -18.86 3.10 18.45
N LEU A 23 -17.88 3.94 18.14
CA LEU A 23 -18.08 5.19 17.41
C LEU A 23 -18.49 4.93 15.95
N LEU A 24 -17.82 3.99 15.28
CA LEU A 24 -18.10 3.66 13.88
C LEU A 24 -19.30 2.72 13.71
N ARG A 25 -19.99 2.35 14.79
CA ARG A 25 -21.21 1.54 14.71
C ARG A 25 -22.35 2.30 14.04
N SER A 26 -22.45 3.60 14.32
CA SER A 26 -23.43 4.44 13.65
C SER A 26 -22.95 4.75 12.24
N THR A 27 -23.87 4.77 11.27
CA THR A 27 -23.59 5.25 9.90
C THR A 27 -23.46 6.76 9.84
N THR A 28 -23.24 7.43 10.99
CA THR A 28 -23.03 8.86 11.08
C THR A 28 -21.56 9.18 10.94
N GLU A 29 -21.28 10.42 10.58
CA GLU A 29 -19.93 10.91 10.50
C GLU A 29 -19.38 11.20 11.91
N VAL A 30 -18.16 10.74 12.20
CA VAL A 30 -17.49 10.85 13.51
C VAL A 30 -16.21 11.66 13.35
N GLN A 31 -16.02 12.67 14.22
CA GLN A 31 -14.76 13.42 14.25
C GLN A 31 -13.64 12.58 14.87
N LEU A 32 -12.49 12.48 14.19
CA LEU A 32 -11.35 11.71 14.70
C LEU A 32 -10.74 12.29 15.97
N ARG A 33 -11.01 13.57 16.28
CA ARG A 33 -10.62 14.19 17.55
C ARG A 33 -11.10 13.39 18.76
N THR A 34 -12.24 12.70 18.65
CA THR A 34 -12.78 11.85 19.73
C THR A 34 -11.92 10.62 20.04
N LEU A 35 -11.01 10.24 19.13
CA LEU A 35 -10.10 9.10 19.27
C LEU A 35 -8.69 9.51 19.71
N GLU A 36 -8.34 10.80 19.72
CA GLU A 36 -6.96 11.25 20.01
C GLU A 36 -6.49 10.83 21.40
N GLU A 37 -7.33 10.99 22.44
CA GLU A 37 -6.98 10.66 23.82
C GLU A 37 -6.78 9.15 24.02
N VAL A 38 -7.68 8.32 23.47
CA VAL A 38 -7.54 6.86 23.56
C VAL A 38 -6.37 6.35 22.69
N HIS A 39 -6.08 7.01 21.56
CA HIS A 39 -4.93 6.71 20.70
C HIS A 39 -3.60 6.97 21.42
N THR A 40 -3.46 8.15 22.04
CA THR A 40 -2.26 8.51 22.82
C THR A 40 -2.19 7.71 24.12
N GLY A 41 -3.35 7.30 24.64
CA GLY A 41 -3.55 6.35 25.75
C GLY A 41 -2.93 4.99 25.49
N MET A 42 -3.18 4.45 24.29
CA MET A 42 -2.79 3.09 23.88
C MET A 42 -1.27 2.86 23.82
N GLY A 43 -0.46 3.91 23.68
CA GLY A 43 1.00 3.75 23.55
C GLY A 43 1.40 3.02 22.27
N SER A 44 0.78 3.39 21.14
CA SER A 44 1.01 2.75 19.84
C SER A 44 2.48 2.76 19.42
N LEU A 45 3.01 1.63 18.96
CA LEU A 45 4.35 1.54 18.36
C LEU A 45 4.49 2.40 17.09
N LEU A 46 3.38 2.67 16.41
CA LEU A 46 3.34 3.59 15.27
C LEU A 46 3.61 5.04 15.71
N HIS A 47 3.17 5.41 16.91
CA HIS A 47 3.11 6.79 17.35
C HIS A 47 3.63 6.94 18.79
N PRO A 48 4.91 6.60 19.03
CA PRO A 48 5.48 6.58 20.37
C PRO A 48 5.48 7.96 21.05
N GLU A 49 5.63 9.04 20.28
CA GLU A 49 5.73 10.39 20.83
C GLU A 49 4.41 11.18 20.76
N ALA A 50 3.27 10.48 20.65
CA ALA A 50 1.95 11.09 20.53
C ALA A 50 1.62 12.11 21.62
N ARG A 51 2.06 11.87 22.86
CA ARG A 51 1.81 12.77 24.01
C ARG A 51 2.77 13.97 24.09
N ARG A 52 3.87 13.97 23.35
CA ARG A 52 4.84 15.07 23.38
C ARG A 52 4.28 16.28 22.61
N ALA A 53 4.67 17.48 23.05
CA ALA A 53 4.34 18.71 22.35
C ALA A 53 5.09 18.85 21.02
N ARG A 54 6.31 18.28 20.93
CA ARG A 54 7.08 18.24 19.68
C ARG A 54 6.52 17.18 18.73
N PRO A 55 6.61 17.40 17.40
CA PRO A 55 6.14 16.42 16.43
C PRO A 55 6.95 15.12 16.43
N ASP A 56 6.26 13.99 16.30
CA ASP A 56 6.78 12.67 15.96
C ASP A 56 6.90 12.56 14.42
N MET A 57 8.07 12.93 13.92
CA MET A 57 8.31 12.92 12.47
C MET A 57 8.28 11.52 11.86
N SER A 58 8.62 10.49 12.64
CA SER A 58 8.53 9.10 12.18
C SER A 58 7.06 8.70 11.95
N ALA A 59 6.19 8.99 12.92
CA ALA A 59 4.76 8.73 12.80
C ALA A 59 4.10 9.54 11.68
N PHE A 60 4.47 10.83 11.54
CA PHE A 60 3.94 11.71 10.50
C PHE A 60 4.32 11.23 9.09
N ILE A 61 5.61 10.95 8.84
CA ILE A 61 6.09 10.46 7.54
C ILE A 61 5.50 9.08 7.23
N TYR A 62 5.47 8.17 8.21
CA TYR A 62 4.85 6.86 8.04
C TYR A 62 3.38 6.99 7.63
N SER A 63 2.64 7.87 8.30
CA SER A 63 1.22 8.06 8.03
C SER A 63 0.99 8.70 6.67
N PHE A 64 1.79 9.71 6.31
CA PHE A 64 1.75 10.34 4.99
C PHE A 64 1.97 9.34 3.86
N LEU A 65 2.97 8.45 3.98
CA LEU A 65 3.26 7.43 2.98
C LEU A 65 2.14 6.38 2.83
N ARG A 66 1.27 6.23 3.83
CA ARG A 66 0.15 5.27 3.83
C ARG A 66 -1.21 5.90 3.54
N LEU A 67 -1.24 7.19 3.28
CA LEU A 67 -2.43 7.95 2.91
C LEU A 67 -2.24 8.53 1.49
N PRO A 68 -3.31 8.76 0.72
CA PRO A 68 -3.18 9.37 -0.60
C PRO A 68 -2.63 10.81 -0.51
N PRO A 69 -1.86 11.30 -1.49
CA PRO A 69 -1.28 12.65 -1.46
C PRO A 69 -2.27 13.81 -1.29
N CYS A 70 -3.53 13.60 -1.68
CA CYS A 70 -4.65 14.55 -1.51
C CYS A 70 -5.16 14.64 -0.07
N ILE A 71 -4.67 13.80 0.87
CA ILE A 71 -5.20 13.74 2.24
C ILE A 71 -5.12 15.08 3.00
N GLY A 72 -4.21 15.97 2.61
CA GLY A 72 -4.13 17.33 3.17
C GLY A 72 -5.37 18.18 2.87
N GLU A 73 -6.10 17.88 1.79
CA GLU A 73 -7.32 18.58 1.34
C GLU A 73 -8.59 17.91 1.89
N VAL A 74 -8.52 16.61 2.20
CA VAL A 74 -9.65 15.80 2.65
C VAL A 74 -10.16 16.23 4.03
N GLN A 75 -11.48 16.36 4.15
CA GLN A 75 -12.17 16.54 5.44
C GLN A 75 -12.95 15.29 5.85
N SER A 76 -13.62 14.64 4.90
CA SER A 76 -14.47 13.48 5.14
C SER A 76 -13.88 12.23 4.52
N ILE A 77 -13.75 11.16 5.32
CA ILE A 77 -13.30 9.85 4.86
C ILE A 77 -14.47 8.88 5.03
N VAL A 78 -14.90 8.30 3.91
CA VAL A 78 -16.04 7.39 3.87
C VAL A 78 -15.53 5.99 3.61
N LEU A 79 -15.75 5.08 4.55
CA LEU A 79 -15.30 3.69 4.47
C LEU A 79 -16.47 2.80 4.03
N GLY A 80 -16.29 1.99 2.99
CA GLY A 80 -17.34 1.10 2.49
C GLY A 80 -16.78 -0.16 1.83
N GLN A 81 -17.58 -1.23 1.71
CA GLN A 81 -17.12 -2.52 1.20
C GLN A 81 -17.34 -2.70 -0.32
N SER A 82 -18.23 -1.89 -0.92
CA SER A 82 -18.53 -1.98 -2.35
C SER A 82 -19.16 -0.69 -2.87
N ALA A 83 -19.07 -0.45 -4.18
CA ALA A 83 -19.70 0.69 -4.85
C ALA A 83 -21.21 0.78 -4.57
N ARG A 84 -21.89 -0.37 -4.44
CA ARG A 84 -23.31 -0.43 -4.06
C ARG A 84 -23.57 0.14 -2.66
N VAL A 85 -22.71 -0.16 -1.70
CA VAL A 85 -22.84 0.37 -0.32
C VAL A 85 -22.66 1.88 -0.32
N PHE A 86 -21.69 2.40 -1.08
CA PHE A 86 -21.50 3.83 -1.27
C PHE A 86 -22.75 4.50 -1.88
N ALA A 87 -23.27 3.96 -2.98
CA ALA A 87 -24.44 4.49 -3.67
C ALA A 87 -25.69 4.54 -2.76
N GLN A 88 -25.91 3.50 -1.96
CA GLN A 88 -27.02 3.45 -1.01
C GLN A 88 -26.96 4.52 0.10
N HIS A 89 -25.78 5.10 0.35
CA HIS A 89 -25.56 6.07 1.41
C HIS A 89 -25.28 7.50 0.89
N GLY A 90 -25.61 7.76 -0.38
CA GLY A 90 -25.54 9.08 -0.98
C GLY A 90 -24.25 9.38 -1.74
N TYR A 91 -23.42 8.37 -2.01
CA TYR A 91 -22.19 8.50 -2.79
C TYR A 91 -22.32 7.66 -4.08
N PRO A 92 -23.11 8.10 -5.08
CA PRO A 92 -23.23 7.38 -6.34
C PRO A 92 -21.90 7.44 -7.12
N ASP A 93 -21.62 6.38 -7.87
CA ASP A 93 -20.51 6.32 -8.84
C ASP A 93 -19.12 6.70 -8.29
N VAL A 94 -18.81 6.32 -7.04
CA VAL A 94 -17.48 6.59 -6.43
C VAL A 94 -16.30 6.10 -7.27
N GLU A 95 -16.47 5.04 -8.07
CA GLU A 95 -15.42 4.53 -8.96
C GLU A 95 -15.11 5.47 -10.14
N ARG A 96 -15.95 6.48 -10.41
CA ARG A 96 -15.72 7.54 -11.42
C ARG A 96 -14.98 8.75 -10.87
N TRP A 97 -14.85 8.86 -9.55
CA TRP A 97 -14.06 9.91 -8.91
C TRP A 97 -12.57 9.69 -9.20
N LYS A 98 -11.72 10.64 -8.80
CA LYS A 98 -10.27 10.56 -9.06
C LYS A 98 -9.65 9.45 -8.22
N LEU A 99 -9.09 8.43 -8.88
CA LEU A 99 -8.35 7.37 -8.19
C LEU A 99 -7.18 7.99 -7.39
N ALA A 100 -7.11 7.65 -6.11
CA ALA A 100 -6.16 8.21 -5.15
C ALA A 100 -5.38 7.06 -4.47
N SER A 101 -4.13 6.84 -4.89
CA SER A 101 -3.28 5.78 -4.36
C SER A 101 -2.28 6.32 -3.34
N ALA A 102 -2.02 5.55 -2.28
CA ALA A 102 -0.94 5.84 -1.34
C ALA A 102 0.38 5.14 -1.75
N PRO A 103 1.55 5.72 -1.47
CA PRO A 103 2.85 5.13 -1.84
C PRO A 103 3.18 3.77 -1.19
N ALA A 104 2.88 3.61 0.10
CA ALA A 104 3.39 2.50 0.92
C ALA A 104 2.31 1.54 1.45
N ARG A 105 1.04 1.77 1.10
CA ARG A 105 -0.07 0.88 1.46
C ARG A 105 -1.15 0.93 0.39
N ARG A 106 -1.37 -0.20 -0.28
CA ARG A 106 -2.45 -0.35 -1.26
C ARG A 106 -3.78 -0.35 -0.53
N ARG A 107 -4.61 0.63 -0.84
CA ARG A 107 -6.05 0.69 -0.53
C ARG A 107 -6.71 1.42 -1.68
N ARG A 108 -7.85 0.91 -2.13
CA ARG A 108 -8.57 1.52 -3.23
C ARG A 108 -9.33 2.72 -2.72
N CYS A 109 -8.78 3.90 -2.99
CA CYS A 109 -9.40 5.15 -2.58
C CYS A 109 -9.73 6.02 -3.79
N PHE A 110 -10.81 6.78 -3.67
CA PHE A 110 -11.28 7.70 -4.69
C PHE A 110 -11.60 9.05 -4.05
N PHE A 111 -11.09 10.12 -4.65
CA PHE A 111 -11.26 11.50 -4.18
C PHE A 111 -12.23 12.24 -5.09
N ASP A 112 -13.23 12.88 -4.50
CA ASP A 112 -14.26 13.65 -5.22
C ASP A 112 -13.71 14.91 -5.89
N GLY A 113 -12.51 15.35 -5.52
CA GLY A 113 -11.88 16.57 -6.01
C GLY A 113 -12.15 17.80 -5.13
N GLU A 114 -12.90 17.64 -4.05
CA GLU A 114 -13.29 18.71 -3.14
C GLU A 114 -12.84 18.41 -1.70
N GLU A 115 -13.49 17.47 -1.01
CA GLU A 115 -13.21 17.20 0.41
C GLU A 115 -13.44 15.75 0.86
N THR A 116 -14.00 14.88 0.01
CA THR A 116 -14.39 13.51 0.38
C THR A 116 -13.46 12.48 -0.24
N LEU A 117 -12.92 11.62 0.61
CA LEU A 117 -12.18 10.42 0.22
C LEU A 117 -13.02 9.18 0.50
N ALA A 118 -13.46 8.48 -0.54
CA ALA A 118 -14.07 7.17 -0.43
C ALA A 118 -12.97 6.10 -0.40
N CYS A 119 -12.90 5.31 0.67
CA CYS A 119 -11.94 4.21 0.81
C CYS A 119 -12.67 2.87 0.87
N PHE A 120 -12.31 1.96 -0.04
CA PHE A 120 -12.81 0.60 0.02
C PHE A 120 -12.10 -0.18 1.13
N ILE A 121 -12.87 -0.88 1.96
CA ILE A 121 -12.36 -1.74 3.02
C ILE A 121 -12.82 -3.19 2.81
N ALA A 122 -11.90 -4.12 3.00
CA ALA A 122 -12.08 -5.55 2.80
C ALA A 122 -12.45 -6.28 4.10
N SER A 123 -12.12 -5.70 5.25
CA SER A 123 -12.37 -6.29 6.55
C SER A 123 -12.32 -5.28 7.69
N ARG A 124 -12.62 -5.75 8.91
CA ARG A 124 -12.42 -4.98 10.14
C ARG A 124 -10.96 -4.60 10.39
N SER A 125 -10.01 -5.46 9.99
CA SER A 125 -8.58 -5.17 10.15
C SER A 125 -8.14 -3.97 9.32
N ASP A 126 -8.84 -3.63 8.23
CA ASP A 126 -8.55 -2.41 7.47
C ASP A 126 -8.94 -1.15 8.25
N ILE A 127 -9.98 -1.23 9.08
CA ILE A 127 -10.38 -0.15 9.99
C ILE A 127 -9.29 0.03 11.05
N GLU A 128 -8.81 -1.09 11.60
CA GLU A 128 -7.72 -1.12 12.60
C GLU A 128 -6.37 -0.63 12.02
N ASP A 129 -6.19 -0.63 10.70
CA ASP A 129 -5.01 -0.07 10.00
C ASP A 129 -5.20 1.41 9.60
N VAL A 130 -6.38 1.78 9.06
CA VAL A 130 -6.61 3.15 8.55
C VAL A 130 -6.84 4.17 9.67
N ILE A 131 -7.55 3.80 10.73
CA ILE A 131 -7.93 4.75 11.80
C ILE A 131 -6.71 5.23 12.58
N PRO A 132 -5.79 4.37 13.07
CA PRO A 132 -4.60 4.84 13.78
C PRO A 132 -3.69 5.72 12.92
N VAL A 133 -3.59 5.40 11.62
CA VAL A 133 -2.81 6.19 10.65
C VAL A 133 -3.42 7.57 10.45
N LEU A 134 -4.74 7.68 10.31
CA LEU A 134 -5.43 8.98 10.20
C LEU A 134 -5.31 9.80 11.49
N VAL A 135 -5.47 9.17 12.66
CA VAL A 135 -5.35 9.85 13.96
C VAL A 135 -3.92 10.33 14.18
N ALA A 136 -2.91 9.49 13.91
CA ALA A 136 -1.50 9.90 13.99
C ALA A 136 -1.20 11.08 13.06
N TYR A 137 -1.64 11.02 11.80
CA TYR A 137 -1.48 12.12 10.86
C TYR A 137 -2.12 13.42 11.34
N GLN A 138 -3.35 13.36 11.86
CA GLN A 138 -4.06 14.52 12.38
C GLN A 138 -3.37 15.15 13.60
N VAL A 139 -2.97 14.32 14.57
CA VAL A 139 -2.28 14.80 15.78
C VAL A 139 -0.98 15.50 15.41
N GLU A 140 -0.16 14.88 14.55
CA GLU A 140 1.14 15.43 14.16
C GLU A 140 1.01 16.65 13.25
N TRP A 141 0.06 16.65 12.30
CA TRP A 141 -0.29 17.84 11.53
C TRP A 141 -0.64 19.00 12.45
N ASN A 142 -1.47 18.77 13.47
CA ASN A 142 -1.93 19.81 14.37
C ASN A 142 -0.82 20.34 15.29
N LYS A 143 0.13 19.51 15.72
CA LYS A 143 1.33 19.99 16.42
C LYS A 143 2.15 20.92 15.53
N ILE A 144 2.42 20.51 14.29
CA ILE A 144 3.17 21.32 13.32
C ILE A 144 2.42 22.62 13.02
N HIS A 145 1.11 22.56 12.80
CA HIS A 145 0.25 23.73 12.58
C HIS A 145 0.39 24.75 13.71
N LEU A 146 0.27 24.31 14.97
CA LEU A 146 0.38 25.18 16.14
C LEU A 146 1.76 25.85 16.24
N LEU A 147 2.82 25.09 16.01
CA LEU A 147 4.20 25.59 16.07
C LEU A 147 4.48 26.61 14.95
N LEU A 148 4.08 26.31 13.71
CA LEU A 148 4.20 27.22 12.57
C LEU A 148 3.36 28.49 12.72
N GLN A 149 2.22 28.43 13.42
CA GLN A 149 1.42 29.60 13.74
C GLN A 149 2.09 30.48 14.80
N GLN A 150 2.66 29.88 15.85
CA GLN A 150 3.36 30.61 16.92
C GLN A 150 4.60 31.34 16.41
N GLU A 151 5.34 30.71 15.49
CA GLU A 151 6.61 31.23 14.97
C GLU A 151 6.47 31.89 13.59
N ALA A 152 5.24 32.19 13.14
CA ALA A 152 4.95 32.65 11.78
C ALA A 152 5.79 33.85 11.34
N SER A 153 6.07 34.80 12.24
CA SER A 153 6.88 35.99 11.94
C SER A 153 8.37 35.71 11.72
N ARG A 154 8.87 34.54 12.16
CA ARG A 154 10.28 34.14 11.98
C ARG A 154 10.51 33.39 10.67
N ILE A 155 9.44 32.91 10.04
CA ILE A 155 9.53 32.07 8.84
C ILE A 155 9.57 32.95 7.60
N LYS A 156 10.66 32.84 6.85
CA LYS A 156 10.84 33.50 5.56
C LYS A 156 10.73 32.49 4.42
N TRP A 157 9.50 32.22 3.98
CA TRP A 157 9.19 31.16 3.00
C TRP A 157 10.01 31.26 1.71
N GLU A 158 10.31 32.47 1.23
CA GLU A 158 11.05 32.74 0.00
C GLU A 158 12.53 32.37 0.11
N GLU A 159 13.09 32.35 1.32
CA GLU A 159 14.51 32.08 1.57
C GLU A 159 14.77 30.60 1.93
N VAL A 160 13.74 29.82 2.27
CA VAL A 160 13.89 28.42 2.80
C VAL A 160 14.68 27.52 1.86
N ASN A 161 14.50 27.64 0.55
CA ASN A 161 15.17 26.79 -0.43
C ASN A 161 16.61 27.22 -0.76
N THR A 162 16.97 28.46 -0.47
CA THR A 162 18.25 29.06 -0.90
C THR A 162 19.19 29.38 0.26
N SER A 163 18.65 29.58 1.47
CA SER A 163 19.40 29.99 2.65
C SER A 163 19.42 28.88 3.71
N PRO A 164 20.60 28.33 4.06
CA PRO A 164 20.74 27.39 5.16
C PRO A 164 20.21 27.94 6.50
N ALA A 165 20.36 29.25 6.74
CA ALA A 165 19.87 29.88 7.94
C ALA A 165 18.32 29.91 8.00
N ALA A 166 17.65 30.17 6.87
CA ALA A 166 16.19 30.12 6.79
C ALA A 166 15.66 28.68 6.94
N PHE A 167 16.38 27.70 6.39
CA PHE A 167 16.06 26.28 6.54
C PHE A 167 16.18 25.83 8.01
N SER A 168 17.27 26.20 8.69
CA SER A 168 17.48 25.92 10.11
C SER A 168 16.42 26.59 11.00
N ALA A 169 16.10 27.86 10.74
CA ALA A 169 15.05 28.58 11.45
C ALA A 169 13.66 27.94 11.28
N LEU A 170 13.36 27.39 10.09
CA LEU A 170 12.13 26.65 9.86
C LEU A 170 12.09 25.32 10.65
N ALA A 171 13.19 24.58 10.70
CA ALA A 171 13.29 23.36 11.49
C ALA A 171 13.07 23.65 12.99
N GLU A 172 13.68 24.71 13.50
CA GLU A 172 13.49 25.20 14.87
C GLU A 172 12.03 25.62 15.11
N ALA A 173 11.44 26.38 14.20
CA ALA A 173 10.04 26.82 14.27
C ALA A 173 9.04 25.65 14.26
N MET A 174 9.38 24.54 13.60
CA MET A 174 8.58 23.30 13.60
C MET A 174 8.89 22.39 14.80
N GLY A 175 9.92 22.69 15.59
CA GLY A 175 10.35 21.86 16.71
C GLY A 175 10.95 20.50 16.30
N ILE A 176 11.53 20.40 15.10
CA ILE A 176 12.09 19.17 14.51
C ILE A 176 13.57 19.33 14.16
N SER A 177 14.22 18.22 13.78
CA SER A 177 15.61 18.26 13.30
C SER A 177 15.70 18.75 11.85
N GLU A 178 16.86 19.33 11.48
CA GLU A 178 17.14 19.66 10.07
C GLU A 178 17.16 18.42 9.16
N GLU A 179 17.55 17.26 9.71
CA GLU A 179 17.51 15.98 9.00
C GLU A 179 16.07 15.61 8.63
N ASP A 180 15.13 15.69 9.57
CA ASP A 180 13.72 15.40 9.31
C ASP A 180 13.09 16.40 8.35
N LEU A 181 13.46 17.69 8.46
CA LEU A 181 13.02 18.69 7.50
C LEU A 181 13.56 18.39 6.08
N SER A 182 14.82 17.92 5.98
CA SER A 182 15.42 17.50 4.72
C SER A 182 14.71 16.28 4.14
N ARG A 183 14.34 15.30 4.98
CA ARG A 183 13.53 14.14 4.58
C ARG A 183 12.17 14.57 4.00
N LEU A 184 11.48 15.52 4.65
CA LEU A 184 10.22 16.08 4.13
C LEU A 184 10.43 16.77 2.76
N ARG A 185 11.51 17.55 2.62
CA ARG A 185 11.83 18.21 1.35
C ARG A 185 12.06 17.20 0.23
N THR A 186 12.82 16.15 0.48
CA THR A 186 13.03 15.07 -0.49
C THR A 186 11.72 14.35 -0.84
N LEU A 187 10.87 14.11 0.16
CA LEU A 187 9.61 13.39 -0.02
C LEU A 187 8.55 14.19 -0.80
N TRP A 188 8.44 15.50 -0.53
CA TRP A 188 7.44 16.37 -1.15
C TRP A 188 7.93 17.08 -2.40
N GLY A 189 9.24 17.12 -2.64
CA GLY A 189 9.84 17.73 -3.84
C GLY A 189 9.40 19.19 -4.00
N GLU A 190 8.89 19.52 -5.19
CA GLU A 190 8.45 20.88 -5.54
C GLU A 190 7.29 21.39 -4.66
N GLU A 191 6.47 20.49 -4.13
CA GLU A 191 5.33 20.85 -3.27
C GLU A 191 5.74 21.16 -1.83
N PHE A 192 7.02 20.97 -1.46
CA PHE A 192 7.51 21.07 -0.08
C PHE A 192 7.04 22.34 0.65
N ILE A 193 7.29 23.52 0.05
CA ILE A 193 6.90 24.81 0.64
C ILE A 193 5.38 24.96 0.69
N SER A 194 4.69 24.63 -0.42
CA SER A 194 3.23 24.77 -0.51
C SER A 194 2.48 23.92 0.52
N ARG A 195 2.98 22.70 0.79
CA ARG A 195 2.41 21.79 1.80
C ARG A 195 2.62 22.31 3.21
N LEU A 196 3.82 22.82 3.55
CA LEU A 196 4.06 23.44 4.85
C LEU A 196 3.22 24.71 5.06
N GLN A 197 3.05 25.53 4.03
CA GLN A 197 2.15 26.68 4.08
C GLN A 197 0.68 26.25 4.27
N ASN A 198 0.25 25.13 3.67
CA ASN A 198 -1.08 24.59 3.91
C ASN A 198 -1.25 24.12 5.38
N ILE A 199 -0.25 23.41 5.92
CA ILE A 199 -0.22 23.01 7.34
C ILE A 199 -0.29 24.24 8.25
N GLN A 200 0.48 25.29 7.96
CA GLN A 200 0.42 26.54 8.71
C GLN A 200 -0.98 27.14 8.67
N LYS A 201 -1.63 27.21 7.51
CA LYS A 201 -2.92 27.88 7.34
C LYS A 201 -4.09 27.12 7.96
N ASN A 202 -4.11 25.80 7.85
CA ASN A 202 -5.29 25.00 8.13
C ASN A 202 -4.99 23.93 9.19
N PRO A 203 -5.69 23.92 10.34
CA PRO A 203 -5.63 22.77 11.23
C PRO A 203 -6.33 21.57 10.57
N ARG A 204 -5.88 20.36 10.90
CA ARG A 204 -6.51 19.14 10.41
C ARG A 204 -7.58 18.67 11.38
N SER A 205 -8.80 18.54 10.85
CA SER A 205 -9.92 17.89 11.53
C SER A 205 -10.59 16.94 10.56
N PHE A 206 -10.27 15.66 10.69
CA PHE A 206 -10.88 14.60 9.90
C PHE A 206 -12.19 14.15 10.51
N ARG A 207 -13.07 13.76 9.61
CA ARG A 207 -14.31 13.09 9.90
C ARG A 207 -14.31 11.74 9.20
N VAL A 208 -14.74 10.69 9.89
CA VAL A 208 -14.81 9.34 9.32
C VAL A 208 -16.23 8.81 9.42
N ARG A 209 -16.71 8.21 8.34
CA ARG A 209 -18.01 7.57 8.27
C ARG A 209 -17.83 6.13 7.80
N LEU A 210 -18.18 5.17 8.64
CA LEU A 210 -18.26 3.77 8.23
C LEU A 210 -19.65 3.50 7.65
N LEU A 211 -19.71 3.27 6.35
CA LEU A 211 -20.89 2.73 5.68
C LEU A 211 -20.92 1.24 6.01
N SER A 212 -21.59 0.90 7.10
CA SER A 212 -21.56 -0.47 7.60
C SER A 212 -22.19 -1.43 6.59
N GLY A 213 -21.38 -2.34 6.09
CA GLY A 213 -21.83 -3.59 5.51
C GLY A 213 -21.84 -4.66 6.59
N SER A 214 -22.98 -5.32 6.79
CA SER A 214 -23.05 -6.53 7.64
C SER A 214 -21.98 -7.58 7.24
N LEU A 215 -21.74 -8.59 8.08
CA LEU A 215 -20.95 -9.79 7.68
C LEU A 215 -21.38 -10.34 6.31
N SER A 216 -22.67 -10.20 5.96
CA SER A 216 -23.22 -10.59 4.67
C SER A 216 -22.69 -9.77 3.49
N GLU A 217 -22.32 -8.49 3.67
CA GLU A 217 -21.64 -7.71 2.61
C GLU A 217 -20.24 -8.21 2.34
N TYR A 218 -19.47 -8.56 3.38
CA TYR A 218 -18.14 -9.15 3.21
C TYR A 218 -18.22 -10.47 2.43
N ARG A 219 -19.17 -11.35 2.77
CA ARG A 219 -19.39 -12.59 2.01
C ARG A 219 -19.79 -12.32 0.56
N ARG A 220 -20.65 -11.33 0.32
CA ARG A 220 -21.04 -10.94 -1.05
C ARG A 220 -19.84 -10.43 -1.85
N ALA A 221 -18.98 -9.62 -1.24
CA ALA A 221 -17.75 -9.16 -1.85
C ALA A 221 -16.84 -10.35 -2.18
N THR A 222 -16.71 -11.34 -1.28
CA THR A 222 -15.83 -12.51 -1.50
C THR A 222 -16.34 -13.33 -2.65
N TYR A 223 -17.65 -13.59 -2.68
CA TYR A 223 -18.28 -14.34 -3.77
C TYR A 223 -18.15 -13.60 -5.12
N ALA A 224 -18.31 -12.28 -5.12
CA ALA A 224 -18.17 -11.51 -6.36
C ALA A 224 -16.73 -11.44 -6.85
N TRP A 225 -15.75 -11.37 -5.95
CA TRP A 225 -14.33 -11.52 -6.25
C TRP A 225 -14.02 -12.90 -6.85
N TRP A 226 -14.50 -13.98 -6.22
CA TRP A 226 -14.32 -15.34 -6.74
C TRP A 226 -14.96 -15.52 -8.12
N ARG A 227 -16.17 -15.01 -8.33
CA ARG A 227 -16.83 -15.08 -9.65
C ARG A 227 -16.05 -14.40 -10.76
N ASN A 228 -15.28 -13.34 -10.46
CA ASN A 228 -14.40 -12.72 -11.45
C ASN A 228 -13.28 -13.69 -11.88
N ILE A 229 -12.70 -14.39 -10.90
CA ILE A 229 -11.66 -15.41 -11.13
C ILE A 229 -12.23 -16.57 -11.94
N GLU A 230 -13.35 -17.14 -11.50
CA GLU A 230 -14.02 -18.26 -12.16
C GLU A 230 -14.44 -17.92 -13.60
N LYS A 231 -14.98 -16.72 -13.84
CA LYS A 231 -15.33 -16.25 -15.19
C LYS A 231 -14.10 -16.14 -16.10
N SER A 232 -12.96 -15.72 -15.55
CA SER A 232 -11.72 -15.52 -16.31
C SER A 232 -10.97 -16.83 -16.54
N ALA A 233 -11.12 -17.81 -15.64
CA ALA A 233 -10.50 -19.12 -15.72
C ALA A 233 -11.49 -20.24 -15.32
N PRO A 234 -12.46 -20.58 -16.19
CA PRO A 234 -13.49 -21.58 -15.88
C PRO A 234 -12.93 -22.96 -15.56
N SER A 235 -11.75 -23.28 -16.11
CA SER A 235 -11.07 -24.57 -15.90
C SER A 235 -10.66 -24.85 -14.45
N LEU A 236 -10.68 -23.84 -13.57
CA LEU A 236 -10.47 -24.03 -12.13
C LEU A 236 -11.51 -24.93 -11.48
N ALA A 237 -12.70 -25.06 -12.07
CA ALA A 237 -13.78 -25.91 -11.53
C ALA A 237 -13.55 -27.40 -11.82
N ASP A 238 -12.86 -27.71 -12.92
CA ASP A 238 -12.80 -29.07 -13.48
C ASP A 238 -11.42 -29.73 -13.39
N ARG A 239 -10.35 -28.94 -13.16
CA ARG A 239 -8.95 -29.41 -13.12
C ARG A 239 -8.39 -29.42 -11.70
N PRO A 240 -7.40 -30.30 -11.38
CA PRO A 240 -6.72 -30.26 -10.09
C PRO A 240 -6.04 -28.91 -9.85
N VAL A 241 -6.25 -28.30 -8.67
CA VAL A 241 -5.70 -26.98 -8.34
C VAL A 241 -4.72 -27.06 -7.17
N TYR A 242 -3.53 -26.50 -7.36
CA TYR A 242 -2.62 -26.12 -6.29
C TYR A 242 -2.88 -24.67 -5.90
N PHE A 243 -3.24 -24.44 -4.66
CA PHE A 243 -3.50 -23.10 -4.14
C PHE A 243 -2.23 -22.49 -3.52
N VAL A 244 -1.91 -21.27 -3.91
CA VAL A 244 -0.78 -20.48 -3.38
C VAL A 244 -1.29 -19.10 -2.97
N SER A 245 -0.79 -18.60 -1.84
CA SER A 245 -1.00 -17.21 -1.40
C SER A 245 0.37 -16.56 -1.27
N SER A 246 0.70 -15.66 -2.20
CA SER A 246 2.02 -15.01 -2.27
C SER A 246 1.93 -13.64 -2.94
N ASN A 247 3.01 -12.86 -2.95
CA ASN A 247 3.02 -11.66 -3.77
C ASN A 247 2.82 -12.03 -5.25
N THR A 248 2.08 -11.22 -5.99
CA THR A 248 1.81 -11.45 -7.43
C THR A 248 3.05 -11.57 -8.32
N HIS A 249 4.22 -11.12 -7.88
CA HIS A 249 5.46 -11.31 -8.64
C HIS A 249 6.23 -12.54 -8.22
N SER A 250 6.07 -13.07 -6.99
CA SER A 250 6.96 -14.08 -6.43
C SER A 250 6.96 -15.39 -7.23
N VAL A 251 5.78 -15.96 -7.50
CA VAL A 251 5.68 -17.23 -8.24
C VAL A 251 5.94 -17.01 -9.74
N VAL A 252 5.32 -15.97 -10.30
CA VAL A 252 5.38 -15.71 -11.74
C VAL A 252 6.78 -15.33 -12.22
N ASN A 253 7.55 -14.59 -11.42
CA ASN A 253 8.95 -14.28 -11.75
C ASN A 253 9.76 -15.56 -11.95
N LEU A 254 9.57 -16.54 -11.06
CA LEU A 254 10.31 -17.81 -11.11
C LEU A 254 9.89 -18.68 -12.30
N LEU A 255 8.60 -18.68 -12.67
CA LEU A 255 8.08 -19.53 -13.72
C LEU A 255 8.19 -18.94 -15.14
N SER A 256 8.23 -17.62 -15.26
CA SER A 256 8.39 -16.94 -16.55
C SER A 256 9.86 -16.62 -16.89
N GLY A 257 10.70 -16.48 -15.86
CA GLY A 257 12.09 -16.00 -15.94
C GLY A 257 12.23 -14.73 -16.76
N PHE A 258 11.18 -13.91 -16.83
CA PHE A 258 11.10 -12.81 -17.79
C PHE A 258 12.27 -11.84 -17.65
N ALA A 259 12.63 -11.48 -16.41
CA ALA A 259 13.76 -10.62 -16.11
C ALA A 259 15.11 -11.25 -16.49
N LEU A 260 15.29 -12.54 -16.18
CA LEU A 260 16.55 -13.26 -16.42
C LEU A 260 16.83 -13.39 -17.93
N ARG A 261 15.80 -13.69 -18.72
CA ARG A 261 15.91 -13.77 -20.19
C ARG A 261 16.19 -12.41 -20.85
N ARG A 262 16.10 -11.32 -20.08
CA ARG A 262 16.32 -9.93 -20.52
C ARG A 262 17.42 -9.25 -19.72
N GLU A 263 18.33 -10.02 -19.13
CA GLU A 263 19.44 -9.49 -18.34
C GLU A 263 20.19 -8.38 -19.09
N ALA A 264 20.62 -8.62 -20.33
CA ALA A 264 21.35 -7.63 -21.12
C ALA A 264 20.57 -6.33 -21.34
N GLU A 265 19.25 -6.42 -21.58
CA GLU A 265 18.37 -5.27 -21.77
C GLU A 265 18.22 -4.49 -20.46
N LEU A 266 18.03 -5.18 -19.33
CA LEU A 266 17.90 -4.58 -18.01
C LEU A 266 19.20 -3.91 -17.55
N ILE A 267 20.35 -4.53 -17.79
CA ILE A 267 21.65 -3.95 -17.44
C ILE A 267 21.96 -2.71 -18.30
N ALA A 268 21.63 -2.73 -19.60
CA ALA A 268 21.75 -1.53 -20.43
C ALA A 268 20.87 -0.38 -19.87
N TYR A 269 19.67 -0.68 -19.37
CA TYR A 269 18.83 0.33 -18.72
C TYR A 269 19.43 0.88 -17.41
N LEU A 270 20.15 0.06 -16.65
CA LEU A 270 20.84 0.52 -15.44
C LEU A 270 21.93 1.55 -15.77
N GLU A 271 22.68 1.32 -16.85
CA GLU A 271 23.70 2.25 -17.33
C GLU A 271 23.09 3.62 -17.73
N GLU A 272 21.88 3.61 -18.31
CA GLU A 272 21.16 4.84 -18.69
C GLU A 272 20.61 5.63 -17.49
N THR A 273 20.24 4.96 -16.39
CA THR A 273 19.63 5.62 -15.21
C THR A 273 20.59 6.50 -14.39
N GLN A 274 21.91 6.39 -14.60
CA GLN A 274 22.95 7.09 -13.83
C GLN A 274 22.75 7.00 -12.30
N ASP A 275 22.23 5.88 -11.79
CA ASP A 275 22.06 5.61 -10.36
C ASP A 275 23.34 4.91 -9.85
N PRO A 276 24.31 5.64 -9.24
CA PRO A 276 25.64 5.11 -8.96
C PRO A 276 25.60 4.01 -7.88
N ASP A 277 24.64 4.09 -6.96
CA ASP A 277 24.47 3.10 -5.89
C ASP A 277 24.01 1.75 -6.46
N LEU A 278 23.09 1.77 -7.44
CA LEU A 278 22.66 0.54 -8.10
C LEU A 278 23.73 -0.05 -9.02
N GLN A 279 24.54 0.79 -9.65
CA GLN A 279 25.67 0.34 -10.46
C GLN A 279 26.72 -0.36 -9.59
N ALA A 280 27.07 0.24 -8.45
CA ALA A 280 27.99 -0.36 -7.49
C ALA A 280 27.46 -1.70 -6.95
N GLU A 281 26.19 -1.77 -6.53
CA GLU A 281 25.59 -3.04 -6.06
C GLU A 281 25.63 -4.13 -7.14
N TRP A 282 25.42 -3.78 -8.42
CA TRP A 282 25.53 -4.74 -9.51
C TRP A 282 26.95 -5.26 -9.71
N GLU A 283 27.96 -4.39 -9.64
CA GLU A 283 29.36 -4.77 -9.71
C GLU A 283 29.74 -5.73 -8.56
N ASP A 284 29.34 -5.41 -7.33
CA ASP A 284 29.59 -6.23 -6.15
C ASP A 284 28.93 -7.63 -6.29
N ILE A 285 27.69 -7.69 -6.79
CA ILE A 285 26.99 -8.96 -7.05
C ILE A 285 27.74 -9.79 -8.11
N ARG A 286 28.22 -9.16 -9.18
CA ARG A 286 28.99 -9.85 -10.24
C ARG A 286 30.32 -10.40 -9.72
N HIS A 287 30.98 -9.66 -8.83
CA HIS A 287 32.22 -10.09 -8.18
C HIS A 287 31.99 -11.10 -7.05
N ARG A 288 30.72 -11.33 -6.65
CA ARG A 288 30.31 -12.16 -5.50
C ARG A 288 30.83 -11.64 -4.17
N ASP A 289 30.99 -10.32 -4.07
CA ASP A 289 31.43 -9.64 -2.86
C ASP A 289 30.29 -9.48 -1.84
N VAL A 290 29.05 -9.74 -2.26
CA VAL A 290 27.84 -9.71 -1.44
C VAL A 290 27.03 -11.01 -1.55
N PRO A 291 26.23 -11.37 -0.51
CA PRO A 291 25.36 -12.55 -0.55
C PRO A 291 24.12 -12.35 -1.45
N SER A 292 23.90 -11.14 -1.98
CA SER A 292 22.81 -10.81 -2.90
C SER A 292 22.92 -11.62 -4.20
N SER A 293 21.82 -12.23 -4.64
CA SER A 293 21.77 -13.02 -5.86
C SER A 293 21.45 -12.14 -7.08
N ALA A 294 22.09 -12.39 -8.23
CA ALA A 294 21.82 -11.69 -9.49
C ALA A 294 20.34 -11.73 -9.89
N GLU A 295 19.64 -12.84 -9.64
CA GLU A 295 18.23 -13.02 -9.99
C GLU A 295 17.34 -12.00 -9.26
N ASN A 296 17.52 -11.89 -7.93
CA ASN A 296 16.78 -10.91 -7.12
C ASN A 296 17.06 -9.47 -7.56
N PHE A 297 18.32 -9.17 -7.91
CA PHE A 297 18.70 -7.86 -8.43
C PHE A 297 17.98 -7.54 -9.75
N LEU A 298 17.96 -8.49 -10.70
CA LEU A 298 17.26 -8.33 -11.98
C LEU A 298 15.75 -8.16 -11.80
N TYR A 299 15.11 -8.89 -10.88
CA TYR A 299 13.69 -8.66 -10.57
C TYR A 299 13.43 -7.27 -9.97
N TYR A 300 14.34 -6.78 -9.13
CA TYR A 300 14.26 -5.43 -8.58
C TYR A 300 14.47 -4.37 -9.66
N LEU A 301 15.42 -4.58 -10.56
CA LEU A 301 15.72 -3.69 -11.67
C LEU A 301 14.55 -3.62 -12.67
N LEU A 302 13.93 -4.76 -12.98
CA LEU A 302 12.72 -4.84 -13.82
C LEU A 302 11.60 -3.94 -13.27
N LYS A 303 11.37 -3.94 -11.95
CA LYS A 303 10.39 -3.06 -11.29
C LYS A 303 10.72 -1.58 -11.51
N LYS A 304 11.99 -1.20 -11.51
CA LYS A 304 12.43 0.19 -11.80
C LYS A 304 12.28 0.52 -13.29
N ALA A 305 12.64 -0.40 -14.17
CA ALA A 305 12.56 -0.24 -15.63
C ALA A 305 11.14 0.11 -16.11
N TYR A 306 10.10 -0.45 -15.49
CA TYR A 306 8.70 -0.10 -15.81
C TYR A 306 8.35 1.37 -15.65
N ARG A 307 9.11 2.12 -14.83
CA ARG A 307 8.85 3.54 -14.57
C ARG A 307 9.58 4.48 -15.54
N LEU A 308 10.44 3.93 -16.40
CA LEU A 308 11.25 4.69 -17.35
C LEU A 308 10.58 4.80 -18.72
N ARG A 309 11.17 5.60 -19.60
CA ARG A 309 10.75 5.73 -20.99
C ARG A 309 10.89 4.37 -21.69
N GLY A 310 9.80 3.86 -22.26
CA GLY A 310 9.76 2.52 -22.87
C GLY A 310 9.32 1.40 -21.91
N GLY A 311 9.22 1.67 -20.60
CA GLY A 311 8.77 0.70 -19.59
C GLY A 311 7.38 0.11 -19.85
N GLN A 312 6.48 0.85 -20.51
CA GLN A 312 5.18 0.34 -20.91
C GLN A 312 5.30 -0.81 -21.94
N ALA A 313 6.17 -0.69 -22.94
CA ALA A 313 6.37 -1.75 -23.91
C ALA A 313 6.98 -3.01 -23.27
N LEU A 314 7.90 -2.82 -22.31
CA LEU A 314 8.47 -3.91 -21.52
C LEU A 314 7.41 -4.61 -20.67
N TRP A 315 6.49 -3.86 -20.07
CA TRP A 315 5.36 -4.39 -19.31
C TRP A 315 4.39 -5.17 -20.20
N GLU A 316 4.02 -4.64 -21.36
CA GLU A 316 3.15 -5.32 -22.34
C GLU A 316 3.80 -6.61 -22.86
N ALA A 317 5.11 -6.60 -23.10
CA ALA A 317 5.87 -7.80 -23.47
C ALA A 317 5.85 -8.86 -22.35
N GLN A 318 5.96 -8.46 -21.07
CA GLN A 318 5.82 -9.38 -19.94
C GLN A 318 4.45 -10.05 -19.95
N LEU A 319 3.38 -9.28 -20.05
CA LEU A 319 2.02 -9.83 -20.04
C LEU A 319 1.79 -10.79 -21.21
N ALA A 320 2.28 -10.44 -22.40
CA ALA A 320 2.14 -11.27 -23.59
C ALA A 320 2.89 -12.61 -23.45
N GLU A 321 4.12 -12.60 -22.94
CA GLU A 321 4.91 -13.82 -22.78
C GLU A 321 4.42 -14.71 -21.64
N GLU A 322 3.99 -14.11 -20.54
CA GLU A 322 3.34 -14.83 -19.44
C GLU A 322 2.07 -15.54 -19.94
N ALA A 323 1.21 -14.83 -20.70
CA ALA A 323 0.04 -15.45 -21.30
C ALA A 323 0.42 -16.58 -22.28
N ALA A 324 1.49 -16.41 -23.05
CA ALA A 324 1.98 -17.41 -23.99
C ALA A 324 2.55 -18.68 -23.33
N CYS A 325 2.98 -18.61 -22.06
CA CYS A 325 3.37 -19.78 -21.26
C CYS A 325 2.31 -20.21 -20.23
N GLY A 326 1.05 -19.78 -20.41
CA GLY A 326 -0.07 -20.25 -19.61
C GLY A 326 -0.25 -19.55 -18.27
N ILE A 327 0.41 -18.42 -18.04
CA ILE A 327 0.22 -17.57 -16.86
C ILE A 327 -0.80 -16.48 -17.21
N THR A 328 -1.97 -16.55 -16.59
CA THR A 328 -3.04 -15.56 -16.76
C THR A 328 -3.15 -14.72 -15.51
N ARG A 329 -3.00 -13.40 -15.62
CA ARG A 329 -3.24 -12.45 -14.52
C ARG A 329 -4.70 -12.00 -14.53
N ILE A 330 -5.32 -12.01 -13.37
CA ILE A 330 -6.72 -11.63 -13.15
C ILE A 330 -6.72 -10.50 -12.11
N PRO A 331 -6.73 -9.22 -12.55
CA PRO A 331 -6.78 -8.10 -11.63
C PRO A 331 -8.12 -8.05 -10.90
N SER A 332 -8.12 -7.53 -9.67
CA SER A 332 -9.36 -7.26 -8.97
C SER A 332 -9.98 -5.93 -9.39
N GLU A 333 -11.25 -5.95 -9.79
CA GLU A 333 -11.91 -4.79 -10.39
C GLU A 333 -12.82 -3.99 -9.46
N HIS A 334 -13.45 -4.61 -8.45
CA HIS A 334 -14.60 -4.00 -7.75
C HIS A 334 -14.70 -4.26 -6.24
N TYR A 335 -13.84 -5.11 -5.67
CA TYR A 335 -14.00 -5.62 -4.31
C TYR A 335 -12.68 -5.59 -3.51
N PHE A 336 -12.12 -6.75 -3.19
CA PHE A 336 -10.84 -6.88 -2.49
C PHE A 336 -9.70 -6.43 -3.39
N GLU A 337 -8.71 -5.68 -2.89
CA GLU A 337 -7.44 -5.50 -3.62
C GLU A 337 -6.57 -6.76 -3.52
N VAL A 338 -7.11 -7.88 -4.00
CA VAL A 338 -6.47 -9.18 -4.06
C VAL A 338 -6.54 -9.66 -5.50
N ASP A 339 -5.45 -9.47 -6.23
CA ASP A 339 -5.32 -10.00 -7.59
C ASP A 339 -5.15 -11.52 -7.54
N ALA A 340 -5.48 -12.20 -8.64
CA ALA A 340 -5.26 -13.62 -8.80
C ALA A 340 -4.45 -13.92 -10.07
N GLN A 341 -3.82 -15.07 -10.07
CA GLN A 341 -3.06 -15.59 -11.21
C GLN A 341 -3.39 -17.06 -11.34
N VAL A 342 -3.74 -17.46 -12.57
CA VAL A 342 -3.98 -18.87 -12.91
C VAL A 342 -2.88 -19.31 -13.85
N ILE A 343 -2.20 -20.38 -13.47
CA ILE A 343 -1.01 -20.87 -14.14
C ILE A 343 -1.28 -22.30 -14.59
N ASP A 344 -1.24 -22.51 -15.90
CA ASP A 344 -1.43 -23.82 -16.51
C ASP A 344 -0.10 -24.57 -16.58
N VAL A 345 0.08 -25.58 -15.72
CA VAL A 345 1.37 -26.28 -15.55
C VAL A 345 1.84 -26.90 -16.86
N ALA A 346 0.93 -27.39 -17.70
CA ALA A 346 1.26 -27.99 -19.00
C ALA A 346 1.81 -27.00 -20.04
N LYS A 347 1.59 -25.71 -19.86
CA LYS A 347 2.01 -24.66 -20.81
C LYS A 347 3.30 -23.97 -20.39
N LEU A 348 3.77 -24.24 -19.16
CA LEU A 348 5.02 -23.71 -18.66
C LEU A 348 6.21 -24.23 -19.47
N ARG A 349 7.24 -23.40 -19.56
CA ARG A 349 8.47 -23.70 -20.31
C ARG A 349 9.62 -23.82 -19.32
N ALA A 350 10.05 -25.07 -19.07
CA ALA A 350 11.08 -25.37 -18.08
C ALA A 350 12.39 -24.60 -18.35
N GLU A 351 12.73 -24.38 -19.62
CA GLU A 351 13.90 -23.64 -20.05
C GLU A 351 13.83 -22.13 -19.74
N TRP A 352 12.67 -21.61 -19.34
CA TRP A 352 12.49 -20.22 -18.92
C TRP A 352 12.51 -20.07 -17.40
N PHE A 353 12.55 -21.15 -16.64
CA PHE A 353 12.47 -21.06 -15.20
C PHE A 353 13.70 -20.37 -14.61
N ASP A 354 13.49 -19.74 -13.47
CA ASP A 354 14.58 -19.31 -12.60
C ASP A 354 15.41 -20.54 -12.21
N PRO A 355 16.75 -20.49 -12.38
CA PRO A 355 17.62 -21.66 -12.19
C PRO A 355 17.55 -22.22 -10.76
N ARG A 356 17.11 -21.42 -9.78
CA ARG A 356 16.93 -21.85 -8.39
C ARG A 356 15.77 -22.83 -8.20
N LEU A 357 14.87 -22.98 -9.18
CA LEU A 357 13.86 -24.04 -9.17
C LEU A 357 14.44 -25.43 -9.50
N GLY A 358 15.68 -25.49 -9.99
CA GLY A 358 16.34 -26.73 -10.40
C GLY A 358 15.84 -27.26 -11.75
N GLU A 359 16.40 -28.39 -12.18
CA GLU A 359 15.99 -29.03 -13.43
C GLU A 359 14.61 -29.66 -13.28
N MET A 360 13.69 -29.28 -14.17
CA MET A 360 12.34 -29.81 -14.25
C MET A 360 12.17 -30.57 -15.56
N ASP A 361 11.62 -31.77 -15.50
CA ASP A 361 11.32 -32.55 -16.70
C ASP A 361 10.16 -31.90 -17.49
N ALA A 362 10.47 -31.45 -18.69
CA ALA A 362 9.51 -30.80 -19.57
C ALA A 362 8.38 -31.75 -20.01
N GLU A 363 8.63 -33.06 -20.07
CA GLU A 363 7.58 -34.04 -20.39
C GLU A 363 6.56 -34.17 -19.25
N THR A 364 7.03 -34.26 -18.01
CA THR A 364 6.20 -34.24 -16.81
C THR A 364 5.31 -32.99 -16.75
N LEU A 365 5.86 -31.81 -17.06
CA LEU A 365 5.07 -30.58 -17.11
C LEU A 365 3.95 -30.68 -18.16
N ARG A 366 4.29 -30.99 -19.42
CA ARG A 366 3.32 -31.08 -20.53
C ARG A 366 2.19 -32.07 -20.30
N ASN A 367 2.45 -33.14 -19.55
CA ASN A 367 1.46 -34.18 -19.24
C ASN A 367 0.61 -33.85 -17.99
N SER A 368 0.90 -32.76 -17.28
CA SER A 368 0.17 -32.35 -16.09
C SER A 368 -1.17 -31.73 -16.43
N ASP A 369 -2.25 -32.21 -15.80
CA ASP A 369 -3.56 -31.55 -15.85
C ASP A 369 -3.72 -30.47 -14.77
N ALA A 370 -2.71 -30.25 -13.93
CA ALA A 370 -2.84 -29.34 -12.80
C ALA A 370 -2.81 -27.85 -13.19
N LEU A 371 -3.53 -27.05 -12.42
CA LEU A 371 -3.45 -25.59 -12.40
C LEU A 371 -2.83 -25.13 -11.07
N ILE A 372 -2.11 -24.00 -11.10
CA ILE A 372 -1.77 -23.27 -9.88
C ILE A 372 -2.63 -22.01 -9.84
N LEU A 373 -3.40 -21.86 -8.77
CA LEU A 373 -4.09 -20.63 -8.44
C LEU A 373 -3.26 -19.89 -7.39
N ASN A 374 -2.60 -18.81 -7.79
CA ASN A 374 -1.92 -17.90 -6.88
C ASN A 374 -2.81 -16.67 -6.63
N ILE A 375 -3.04 -16.31 -5.37
CA ILE A 375 -3.68 -15.05 -5.00
C ILE A 375 -2.68 -14.12 -4.33
N ASP A 376 -2.83 -12.80 -4.55
CA ASP A 376 -2.07 -11.80 -3.80
C ASP A 376 -2.35 -11.99 -2.31
N TYR A 377 -1.30 -12.08 -1.50
CA TYR A 377 -1.44 -12.48 -0.11
C TYR A 377 -2.37 -11.52 0.67
N PRO A 378 -3.55 -11.98 1.12
CA PRO A 378 -4.43 -11.13 1.91
C PRO A 378 -3.93 -11.06 3.35
N LEU A 379 -4.18 -9.94 4.03
CA LEU A 379 -3.82 -9.74 5.44
C LEU A 379 -5.06 -9.69 6.34
N GLY A 380 -4.86 -10.07 7.61
CA GLY A 380 -5.87 -9.94 8.65
C GLY A 380 -7.17 -10.71 8.36
N LEU A 381 -8.31 -10.15 8.75
CA LEU A 381 -9.60 -10.80 8.59
C LEU A 381 -10.06 -10.95 7.13
N ALA A 382 -9.49 -10.18 6.19
CA ALA A 382 -9.76 -10.38 4.77
C ALA A 382 -9.26 -11.77 4.31
N ALA A 383 -8.08 -12.20 4.78
CA ALA A 383 -7.55 -13.53 4.50
C ALA A 383 -8.47 -14.63 5.02
N TYR A 384 -8.92 -14.48 6.27
CA TYR A 384 -9.90 -15.41 6.84
C TYR A 384 -11.19 -15.46 6.02
N ASN A 385 -11.73 -14.31 5.61
CA ASN A 385 -12.95 -14.26 4.80
C ASN A 385 -12.78 -14.88 3.41
N ILE A 386 -11.60 -14.80 2.81
CA ILE A 386 -11.32 -15.41 1.50
C ILE A 386 -11.14 -16.92 1.64
N LEU A 387 -10.41 -17.39 2.66
CA LEU A 387 -10.03 -18.80 2.80
C LEU A 387 -11.08 -19.67 3.51
N SER A 388 -12.02 -19.07 4.23
CA SER A 388 -13.09 -19.80 4.95
C SER A 388 -14.39 -19.95 4.15
N GLN A 389 -14.53 -19.22 3.05
CA GLN A 389 -15.63 -19.39 2.09
C GLN A 389 -15.18 -20.37 1.02
#